data_AF-A0AAU2RPQ3-F1
#
_entry.id   AF-A0AAU2RPQ3-F1
#
_cell.length_a   1.000
_cell.length_b   1.000
_cell.length_c   1.000
_cell.angle_alpha   90.00
_cell.angle_beta   90.00
_cell.angle_gamma   90.00
#
_symmetry.space_group_name_H-M   'P 1'
#
loop_
_entity.id
_entity.type
_entity.pdbx_description
1 polymer ?
#
loop_
_entity_poly.entity_id
_entity_poly.type
_entity_poly.pdbx_seq_one_letter_code
_entity_poly.pdbx_strand_id
1 'polypeptide(L)' 'MPSYKHCPPCGGRKPLAFYEADKEVQHYLRSQGKNPAGWWRCGNHGEKGRCLWVQPYAVQSEGLTLPESFR' A
#
# COMPACT_ATOMS: atom_id res chain seq x y z
N MET A 1 13.75 3.98 3.21
CA MET A 1 13.21 5.35 3.44
C MET A 1 11.75 5.37 3.01
N PRO A 2 10.84 6.01 3.77
CA PRO A 2 9.46 6.20 3.33
C PRO A 2 9.38 7.17 2.14
N SER A 3 8.38 7.00 1.30
CA SER A 3 7.99 7.97 0.28
C SER A 3 6.63 8.54 0.63
N TYR A 4 6.43 9.83 0.41
CA TYR A 4 5.17 10.49 0.76
C TYR A 4 4.26 10.53 -0.47
N LYS A 5 3.14 9.82 -0.40
CA LYS A 5 2.16 9.69 -1.50
C LYS A 5 0.73 9.79 -0.99
N HIS A 6 -0.21 10.03 -1.90
CA HIS A 6 -1.62 10.05 -1.54
C HIS A 6 -2.15 8.63 -1.37
N CYS A 7 -2.91 8.43 -0.29
CA CYS A 7 -3.64 7.19 -0.03
C CYS A 7 -5.13 7.48 -0.17
N PRO A 8 -5.82 7.01 -1.23
CA PRO A 8 -7.24 7.27 -1.41
C PRO A 8 -8.10 6.82 -0.22
N PRO A 9 -7.89 5.62 0.38
CA PRO A 9 -8.69 5.19 1.54
C PRO A 9 -8.52 6.03 2.81
N CYS A 10 -7.36 6.66 3.01
CA CYS A 10 -7.15 7.51 4.19
C CYS A 10 -7.71 8.92 4.04
N GLY A 11 -8.22 9.29 2.85
CA GLY A 11 -9.01 10.51 2.64
C GLY A 11 -8.30 11.84 2.93
N GLY A 12 -6.98 11.83 3.11
CA GLY A 12 -6.21 13.01 3.50
C GLY A 12 -5.75 13.83 2.29
N ARG A 13 -5.93 15.17 2.36
CA ARG A 13 -5.26 16.11 1.45
C ARG A 13 -3.74 16.09 1.58
N LYS A 14 -3.20 15.49 2.65
CA LYS A 14 -1.78 15.40 2.92
C LYS A 14 -1.21 14.06 2.43
N PRO A 15 -0.04 14.07 1.76
CA PRO A 15 0.71 12.85 1.49
C PRO A 15 1.00 12.11 2.80
N LEU A 16 0.81 10.79 2.78
CA LEU A 16 1.11 9.89 3.89
C LEU A 16 2.40 9.13 3.59
N ALA A 17 3.07 8.66 4.64
CA ALA A 17 4.23 7.79 4.48
C ALA A 17 3.78 6.46 3.85
N PHE A 18 4.46 6.08 2.79
CA PHE A 18 4.41 4.76 2.18
C PHE A 18 5.77 4.10 2.39
N TYR A 19 5.75 2.79 2.60
CA TYR A 19 6.93 1.95 2.75
C TYR A 19 6.91 0.85 1.70
N GLU A 20 8.05 0.29 1.33
CA GLU A 20 8.08 -0.87 0.45
C GLU A 20 7.19 -1.99 1.00
N ALA A 21 6.45 -2.65 0.11
CA ALA A 21 5.58 -3.75 0.47
C ALA A 21 6.36 -4.86 1.19
N ASP A 22 5.83 -5.35 2.32
CA ASP A 22 6.41 -6.47 3.05
C ASP A 22 6.28 -7.79 2.26
N LYS A 23 7.03 -8.83 2.66
CA LYS A 23 7.10 -10.10 1.93
C LYS A 23 5.72 -10.73 1.69
N GLU A 24 4.83 -10.70 2.67
CA GLU A 24 3.49 -11.28 2.54
C GLU A 24 2.67 -10.53 1.48
N VAL A 25 2.72 -9.20 1.50
CA VAL A 25 2.09 -8.37 0.46
C VAL A 25 2.70 -8.65 -0.91
N GLN A 26 4.02 -8.79 -1.01
CA GLN A 26 4.68 -9.12 -2.27
C GLN A 26 4.24 -10.49 -2.80
N HIS A 27 4.10 -11.50 -1.92
CA HIS A 27 3.57 -12.82 -2.30
C HIS A 27 2.13 -12.73 -2.79
N TYR A 28 1.28 -11.95 -2.13
CA TYR A 28 -0.09 -11.71 -2.57
C TYR A 28 -0.14 -11.02 -3.93
N LEU A 29 0.66 -9.97 -4.14
CA LEU A 29 0.74 -9.29 -5.44
C LEU A 29 1.16 -10.26 -6.56
N ARG A 30 2.12 -11.15 -6.31
CA ARG A 30 2.52 -12.20 -7.26
C ARG A 30 1.38 -13.17 -7.56
N SER A 31 0.60 -13.59 -6.55
CA SER A 31 -0.54 -14.49 -6.77
C SER A 31 -1.65 -13.84 -7.59
N GLN A 32 -1.74 -12.50 -7.59
CA GLN A 32 -2.60 -11.69 -8.45
C GLN A 32 -2.00 -11.41 -9.84
N GLY A 33 -0.85 -12.00 -10.18
CA GLY A 33 -0.17 -11.78 -11.47
C GLY A 33 0.51 -10.41 -11.60
N LYS A 34 0.71 -9.68 -10.49
CA LYS A 34 1.37 -8.37 -10.48
C LYS A 34 2.86 -8.52 -10.18
N ASN A 35 3.68 -7.63 -10.75
CA ASN A 35 5.09 -7.53 -10.37
C ASN A 35 5.21 -6.74 -9.06
N PRO A 36 5.59 -7.36 -7.92
CA PRO A 36 5.66 -6.66 -6.64
C PRO A 36 6.83 -5.67 -6.54
N ALA A 37 7.79 -5.72 -7.48
CA ALA A 37 8.92 -4.79 -7.48
C ALA A 37 8.40 -3.35 -7.61
N GLY A 38 8.81 -2.50 -6.67
CA GLY A 38 8.35 -1.12 -6.63
C GLY A 38 6.92 -0.93 -6.15
N TRP A 39 6.31 -1.92 -5.48
CA TRP A 39 5.05 -1.72 -4.74
C TRP A 39 5.29 -1.26 -3.31
N TRP A 40 4.43 -0.35 -2.89
CA TRP A 40 4.54 0.33 -1.61
C TRP A 40 3.20 0.27 -0.88
N ARG A 41 3.26 0.06 0.43
CA ARG A 41 2.12 0.01 1.33
C ARG A 41 2.00 1.31 2.11
N CYS A 42 0.76 1.77 2.28
CA CYS A 42 0.48 2.91 3.15
C CYS A 42 0.88 2.57 4.59
N GLY A 43 1.66 3.45 5.21
CA GLY A 43 2.10 3.33 6.60
C GLY A 43 1.16 3.96 7.61
N ASN A 44 -0.03 4.42 7.21
CA ASN A 44 -1.00 5.00 8.13
C ASN A 44 -1.63 3.90 9.02
N HIS A 45 -1.74 4.18 10.31
CA HIS A 45 -2.39 3.32 11.31
C HIS A 45 -3.44 4.17 12.03
N GLY A 46 -4.70 3.74 11.99
CA GLY A 46 -5.82 4.40 12.67
C GLY A 46 -6.47 3.48 13.71
N GLU A 47 -7.62 3.88 14.24
CA GLU A 47 -8.40 3.10 15.22
C GLU A 47 -8.77 1.70 14.71
N LYS A 48 -8.91 1.54 13.39
CA LYS A 48 -9.18 0.27 12.72
C LYS A 48 -7.91 -0.52 12.39
N GLY A 49 -6.74 -0.16 12.89
CA GLY A 49 -5.46 -0.81 12.59
C GLY A 49 -4.76 -0.23 11.35
N ARG A 50 -3.88 -1.04 10.75
CA ARG A 50 -3.04 -0.63 9.61
C ARG A 50 -3.87 -0.43 8.35
N CYS A 51 -3.52 0.59 7.57
CA CYS A 51 -4.10 0.79 6.25
C CYS A 51 -3.73 -0.40 5.32
N LEU A 52 -4.73 -0.84 4.56
CA LEU A 52 -4.61 -1.97 3.63
C LEU A 52 -4.28 -1.52 2.21
N TRP A 53 -4.13 -0.22 1.98
CA TRP A 53 -3.82 0.30 0.65
C TRP A 53 -2.37 0.04 0.26
N VAL A 54 -2.18 -0.51 -0.93
CA VAL A 54 -0.88 -0.69 -1.58
C VAL A 54 -0.93 -0.16 -3.01
N GLN A 55 0.18 0.35 -3.52
CA GLN A 55 0.26 0.88 -4.88
C GLN A 55 1.69 0.80 -5.44
N PRO A 56 1.85 0.73 -6.77
CA PRO A 56 3.14 0.94 -7.40
C PRO A 56 3.68 2.34 -7.13
N TYR A 57 5.00 2.45 -7.03
CA TYR A 57 5.68 3.71 -6.83
C TYR A 57 5.46 4.67 -8.03
N ALA A 58 5.59 4.14 -9.24
CA ALA A 58 5.53 4.91 -10.48
C ALA A 58 4.08 5.16 -10.96
N VAL A 59 3.19 4.19 -10.78
CA VAL A 59 1.82 4.22 -11.33
C VAL A 59 0.81 4.05 -10.20
N GLN A 60 0.57 5.13 -9.45
CA GLN A 60 -0.27 5.09 -8.23
C GLN A 60 -1.73 4.70 -8.51
N SER A 61 -2.22 4.93 -9.74
CA SER A 61 -3.57 4.58 -10.18
C SER A 61 -3.84 3.08 -10.23
N GLU A 62 -2.80 2.23 -10.28
CA GLU A 62 -2.93 0.77 -10.22
C GLU A 62 -3.02 0.22 -8.79
N GLY A 63 -3.05 1.11 -7.79
CA GLY A 63 -3.17 0.70 -6.40
C GLY A 63 -4.42 -0.12 -6.11
N LEU A 64 -4.34 -0.91 -5.05
CA LEU A 64 -5.41 -1.79 -4.61
C LEU A 64 -5.45 -1.87 -3.09
N THR A 65 -6.59 -2.34 -2.58
CA THR A 65 -6.79 -2.62 -1.16
C THR A 65 -6.51 -4.10 -0.90
N LEU A 66 -5.62 -4.38 0.05
CA LEU A 66 -5.34 -5.72 0.52
C LEU A 66 -6.54 -6.31 1.30
N PRO A 67 -6.67 -7.64 1.38
CA PRO A 67 -7.63 -8.29 2.27
C PRO A 67 -7.42 -7.91 3.73
N GLU A 68 -8.49 -8.02 4.53
CA GLU A 68 -8.46 -7.71 5.98
C GLU A 68 -7.45 -8.56 6.77
N SER A 69 -7.06 -9.74 6.25
CA SER A 69 -6.04 -10.61 6.85
C SER A 69 -4.65 -9.96 6.93
N PHE A 70 -4.41 -8.86 6.20
CA PHE A 70 -3.14 -8.13 6.19
C PHE A 70 -3.09 -6.98 7.20
N ARG A 71 -4.15 -6.76 7.97
CA ARG A 71 -4.32 -5.61 8.85
C ARG A 71 -3.45 -5.68 10.10
#